data_AF-A0A067E644-F1
#
_entry.id   AF-A0A067E644-F1
#
_cell.length_a   1.000
_cell.length_b   1.000
_cell.length_c   1.000
_cell.angle_alpha   90.00
_cell.angle_beta   90.00
_cell.angle_gamma   90.00
#
_symmetry.space_group_name_H-M   'P 1'
#
loop_
_entity.id
_entity.type
_entity.pdbx_description
1 polymer ?
#
loop_
_entity_poly.entity_id
_entity_poly.type
_entity_poly.pdbx_seq_one_letter_code
_entity_poly.pdbx_strand_id
1 'polypeptide(L)'
;WDIGHIDALPEYMKFIFKTLIGVYSEAEEELSKERRSYSIQYAIRSFQELVMKYFCEAKWLNEGYVPSMDEYKSVSLRSIGFLPIAVASFIFMGDIASREIFEWEMSNPKIIIAAETIFRFLDDIAGHK
;
A
#
# COMPACT_ATOMS: atom_id res chain seq x y z
N TRP A 1 -2.94 10.17 8.51
CA TRP A 1 -3.53 10.39 7.17
C TRP A 1 -4.40 11.62 7.28
N ASP A 2 -3.77 12.80 7.33
CA ASP A 2 -4.45 14.07 7.57
C ASP A 2 -3.66 15.17 6.86
N ILE A 3 -4.35 15.99 6.06
CA ILE A 3 -3.78 17.12 5.33
C ILE A 3 -3.19 18.17 6.28
N GLY A 4 -3.67 18.25 7.52
CA GLY A 4 -3.12 19.15 8.55
C GLY A 4 -1.66 18.91 8.90
N HIS A 5 -1.10 17.75 8.54
CA HIS A 5 0.33 17.45 8.73
C HIS A 5 1.23 17.84 7.55
N ILE A 6 0.68 18.44 6.49
CA ILE A 6 1.44 18.78 5.28
C ILE A 6 2.61 19.74 5.55
N ASP A 7 2.47 20.64 6.53
CA ASP A 7 3.51 21.63 6.85
C ASP A 7 4.73 21.01 7.54
N ALA A 8 4.62 19.79 8.08
CA ALA A 8 5.75 19.04 8.62
C ALA A 8 6.61 18.40 7.52
N LEU A 9 6.14 18.38 6.26
CA LEU A 9 6.85 17.74 5.16
C LEU A 9 7.79 18.71 4.44
N PRO A 10 8.91 18.21 3.88
CA PRO A 10 9.72 18.95 2.93
C PRO A 10 8.89 19.46 1.74
N GLU A 11 9.25 20.62 1.19
CA GLU A 11 8.47 21.29 0.13
C GLU A 11 8.21 20.38 -1.08
N TYR A 12 9.20 19.58 -1.48
CA TYR A 12 9.08 18.66 -2.62
C TYR A 12 8.08 17.51 -2.39
N MET A 13 7.78 17.16 -1.13
CA MET A 13 6.83 16.09 -0.78
C MET A 13 5.40 16.59 -0.66
N LYS A 14 5.19 17.89 -0.41
CA LYS A 14 3.86 18.47 -0.18
C LYS A 14 2.91 18.23 -1.34
N PHE A 15 3.39 18.38 -2.58
CA PHE A 15 2.60 18.11 -3.78
C PHE A 15 2.11 16.65 -3.82
N ILE A 16 3.02 15.70 -3.64
CA ILE A 16 2.71 14.27 -3.67
C ILE A 16 1.71 13.91 -2.58
N PHE A 17 1.94 14.39 -1.35
CA PHE A 17 1.06 14.13 -0.22
C PHE A 17 -0.35 14.71 -0.43
N LYS A 18 -0.44 15.95 -0.93
CA LYS A 18 -1.73 16.59 -1.24
C LYS A 18 -2.50 15.83 -2.31
N THR A 19 -1.82 15.42 -3.40
CA THR A 19 -2.44 14.63 -4.46
C THR A 19 -2.93 13.28 -3.94
N LEU A 20 -2.11 12.60 -3.13
CA LEU A 20 -2.47 11.33 -2.51
C LEU A 20 -3.73 11.46 -1.64
N ILE A 21 -3.77 12.42 -0.71
CA ILE A 21 -4.95 12.66 0.13
C ILE A 21 -6.17 12.96 -0.74
N GLY A 22 -6.01 13.80 -1.77
CA GLY A 22 -7.10 14.16 -2.70
C GLY A 22 -7.73 12.95 -3.40
N VAL A 23 -6.91 12.03 -3.94
CA VAL A 23 -7.40 10.81 -4.61
C VAL A 23 -8.28 9.96 -3.68
N TYR A 24 -7.84 9.77 -2.44
CA TYR A 24 -8.61 8.96 -1.48
C TYR A 24 -9.87 9.67 -1.00
N SER A 25 -9.83 10.99 -0.82
CA SER A 25 -11.02 11.79 -0.46
C SER A 25 -12.08 11.79 -1.58
N GLU A 26 -11.66 11.91 -2.84
CA GLU A 26 -12.57 11.82 -3.99
C GLU A 26 -13.21 10.43 -4.09
N ALA A 27 -12.41 9.37 -3.91
CA ALA A 27 -12.93 8.01 -3.88
C ALA A 27 -13.91 7.79 -2.71
N GLU A 28 -13.63 8.35 -1.53
CA GLU A 28 -14.53 8.29 -0.37
C GLU A 28 -15.86 8.99 -0.62
N GLU A 29 -15.84 10.16 -1.27
CA GLU A 29 -17.04 10.89 -1.66
C GLU A 29 -17.90 10.07 -2.63
N GLU A 30 -17.30 9.46 -3.65
CA GLU A 30 -18.02 8.63 -4.61
C GLU A 30 -18.69 7.43 -3.93
N LEU A 31 -17.95 6.71 -3.09
CA LEU A 31 -18.45 5.52 -2.40
C LEU A 31 -19.45 5.85 -1.29
N SER A 32 -19.47 7.09 -0.79
CA SER A 32 -20.47 7.55 0.18
C SER A 32 -21.88 7.50 -0.41
N LYS A 33 -22.03 7.72 -1.73
CA LYS A 33 -23.30 7.64 -2.45
C LYS A 33 -23.92 6.23 -2.37
N GLU A 34 -23.07 5.21 -2.26
CA GLU A 34 -23.45 3.80 -2.10
C GLU A 34 -23.42 3.33 -0.64
N ARG A 35 -23.12 4.21 0.33
CA ARG A 35 -22.86 3.85 1.75
C ARG A 35 -21.68 2.88 1.93
N ARG A 36 -20.71 2.92 1.02
CA ARG A 36 -19.53 2.04 0.98
C ARG A 36 -18.21 2.77 1.28
N SER A 37 -18.26 4.01 1.76
CA SER A 37 -17.08 4.81 2.13
C SER A 37 -16.14 4.11 3.13
N TYR A 38 -16.67 3.21 3.97
CA TYR A 38 -15.87 2.41 4.91
C TYR A 38 -14.75 1.61 4.22
N SER A 39 -14.93 1.23 2.95
CA SER A 39 -13.94 0.48 2.17
C SER A 39 -12.63 1.24 1.95
N ILE A 40 -12.69 2.58 1.87
CA ILE A 40 -11.52 3.45 1.73
C ILE A 40 -10.55 3.30 2.91
N GLN A 41 -11.06 3.04 4.12
CA GLN A 41 -10.19 2.83 5.27
C GLN A 41 -9.27 1.62 5.10
N TYR A 42 -9.70 0.58 4.38
CA TYR A 42 -8.86 -0.58 4.09
C TYR A 42 -7.74 -0.23 3.10
N ALA A 43 -8.04 0.54 2.05
CA ALA A 43 -7.04 1.03 1.11
C ALA A 43 -6.04 1.99 1.75
N ILE A 44 -6.48 2.86 2.67
CA ILE A 44 -5.59 3.74 3.43
C ILE A 44 -4.65 2.90 4.31
N ARG A 45 -5.18 1.91 5.05
CA ARG A 45 -4.36 1.05 5.92
C ARG A 45 -3.31 0.25 5.13
N SER A 46 -3.71 -0.39 4.03
CA SER A 46 -2.78 -1.14 3.18
C SER A 46 -1.70 -0.25 2.56
N PHE A 47 -2.04 0.98 2.21
CA PHE A 47 -1.05 1.95 1.72
C PHE A 47 -0.12 2.45 2.84
N GLN A 48 -0.61 2.66 4.06
CA GLN A 48 0.23 3.00 5.20
C GLN A 48 1.24 1.88 5.49
N GLU A 49 0.82 0.61 5.43
CA GLU A 49 1.72 -0.53 5.54
C GLU A 49 2.82 -0.49 4.46
N LEU A 50 2.46 -0.20 3.21
CA LEU A 50 3.41 -0.05 2.11
C LEU A 50 4.46 1.03 2.39
N VAL A 51 4.02 2.24 2.79
CA VAL A 51 4.95 3.36 3.06
C VAL A 51 5.89 3.04 4.22
N MET A 52 5.42 2.35 5.26
CA MET A 52 6.29 1.90 6.36
C MET A 52 7.38 0.94 5.88
N LYS A 53 7.09 0.10 4.89
CA LYS A 53 8.08 -0.82 4.29
C LYS A 53 9.05 -0.12 3.36
N TYR A 54 8.60 0.88 2.59
CA TYR A 54 9.51 1.76 1.86
C TYR A 54 10.48 2.49 2.78
N PHE A 55 10.03 2.93 3.96
CA PHE A 55 10.92 3.55 4.93
C PHE A 55 12.00 2.58 5.43
N CYS A 56 11.67 1.31 5.67
CA CYS A 56 12.65 0.29 6.02
C CYS A 56 13.71 0.09 4.92
N GLU A 57 13.29 -0.02 3.65
CA GLU A 57 14.21 -0.18 2.52
C GLU A 57 15.09 1.05 2.31
N ALA A 58 14.52 2.25 2.40
CA ALA A 58 15.26 3.50 2.31
C ALA A 58 16.31 3.61 3.43
N LYS A 59 15.98 3.15 4.64
CA LYS A 59 16.92 3.07 5.76
C LYS A 59 18.05 2.08 5.47
N TRP A 60 17.75 0.87 5.01
CA TRP A 60 18.77 -0.12 4.63
C TRP A 60 19.73 0.43 3.58
N LEU A 61 19.20 1.07 2.54
CA LEU A 61 20.00 1.71 1.50
C LEU A 61 20.90 2.82 2.07
N ASN A 62 20.35 3.71 2.89
CA ASN A 62 21.08 4.84 3.46
C ASN A 62 22.19 4.39 4.43
N GLU A 63 21.98 3.29 5.14
CA GLU A 63 22.96 2.72 6.08
C GLU A 63 23.94 1.74 5.41
N GLY A 64 23.73 1.40 4.12
CA GLY A 64 24.48 0.35 3.44
C GLY A 64 24.28 -1.04 4.06
N TYR A 65 23.17 -1.24 4.76
CA TYR A 65 22.85 -2.50 5.43
C TYR A 65 22.34 -3.53 4.42
N VAL A 66 22.93 -4.71 4.43
CA VAL A 66 22.46 -5.86 3.63
C VAL A 66 21.72 -6.81 4.57
N PRO A 67 20.38 -6.94 4.46
CA PRO A 67 19.59 -7.80 5.32
C PRO A 67 19.86 -9.29 5.03
N SER A 68 19.58 -10.13 6.03
CA SER A 68 19.44 -11.57 5.79
C SER A 68 18.26 -11.85 4.86
N MET A 69 18.21 -13.04 4.23
CA MET A 69 17.12 -13.39 3.32
C MET A 69 15.73 -13.36 3.99
N ASP A 70 15.65 -13.73 5.27
CA ASP A 70 14.39 -13.74 6.00
C ASP A 70 13.94 -12.32 6.39
N GLU A 71 14.88 -11.48 6.84
CA GLU A 71 14.61 -10.05 7.06
C GLU A 71 14.19 -9.36 5.77
N TYR A 72 14.91 -9.62 4.68
CA TYR A 72 14.62 -9.13 3.34
C TYR A 72 13.18 -9.46 2.95
N LYS A 73 12.77 -10.73 3.01
CA LYS A 73 11.40 -11.14 2.65
C LYS A 73 10.34 -10.47 3.53
N SER A 74 10.61 -10.27 4.82
CA SER A 74 9.64 -9.65 5.75
C SER A 74 9.32 -8.17 5.43
N VAL A 75 10.17 -7.52 4.63
CA VAL A 75 9.99 -6.14 4.17
C VAL A 75 9.63 -6.09 2.69
N SER A 76 10.45 -6.72 1.85
CA SER A 76 10.39 -6.62 0.39
C SER A 76 9.13 -7.20 -0.25
N LEU A 77 8.56 -8.24 0.37
CA LEU A 77 7.30 -8.83 -0.12
C LEU A 77 6.15 -7.82 -0.01
N ARG A 78 6.14 -6.99 1.03
CA ARG A 78 5.09 -5.98 1.17
C ARG A 78 5.44 -4.69 0.41
N SER A 79 6.72 -4.35 0.27
CA SER A 79 7.16 -3.14 -0.45
C SER A 79 6.89 -3.19 -1.97
N ILE A 80 6.68 -4.38 -2.55
CA ILE A 80 6.21 -4.51 -3.94
C ILE A 80 4.84 -3.84 -4.18
N GLY A 81 4.06 -3.59 -3.13
CA GLY A 81 2.82 -2.82 -3.22
C GLY A 81 1.64 -3.58 -3.82
N PHE A 82 1.68 -4.91 -3.88
CA PHE A 82 0.56 -5.69 -4.44
C PHE A 82 -0.71 -5.62 -3.58
N LEU A 83 -0.60 -5.71 -2.24
CA LEU A 83 -1.76 -5.63 -1.35
C LEU A 83 -2.62 -4.36 -1.54
N PRO A 84 -2.07 -3.12 -1.52
CA PRO A 84 -2.89 -1.94 -1.75
C PRO A 84 -3.52 -1.90 -3.15
N ILE A 85 -2.88 -2.47 -4.18
CA ILE A 85 -3.47 -2.61 -5.52
C ILE A 85 -4.67 -3.58 -5.49
N ALA A 86 -4.52 -4.73 -4.82
CA ALA A 86 -5.59 -5.71 -4.68
C ALA A 86 -6.81 -5.09 -3.98
N VAL A 87 -6.61 -4.47 -2.80
CA VAL A 87 -7.68 -3.80 -2.05
C VAL A 87 -8.34 -2.70 -2.90
N ALA A 88 -7.55 -1.86 -3.58
CA ALA A 88 -8.09 -0.81 -4.44
C ALA A 88 -8.91 -1.36 -5.62
N SER A 89 -8.53 -2.51 -6.17
CA SER A 89 -9.24 -3.14 -7.28
C SER A 89 -10.64 -3.63 -6.88
N PHE A 90 -10.81 -4.11 -5.64
CA PHE A 90 -12.11 -4.56 -5.14
C PHE A 90 -13.06 -3.41 -4.82
N ILE A 91 -12.57 -2.26 -4.37
CA ILE A 91 -13.40 -1.13 -3.91
C ILE A 91 -14.55 -0.78 -4.87
N PHE A 92 -14.28 -0.76 -6.17
CA PHE A 92 -15.27 -0.40 -7.20
C PHE A 92 -16.00 -1.60 -7.85
N MET A 93 -15.91 -2.80 -7.28
CA MET A 93 -16.60 -4.01 -7.76
C MET A 93 -18.06 -4.15 -7.27
N GLY A 94 -18.66 -3.06 -6.77
CA GLY A 94 -20.03 -3.05 -6.25
C GLY A 94 -20.24 -4.01 -5.08
N ASP A 95 -21.36 -4.74 -5.09
CA ASP A 95 -21.81 -5.58 -3.97
C ASP A 95 -20.86 -6.73 -3.60
N ILE A 96 -19.97 -7.15 -4.51
CA ILE A 96 -18.97 -8.20 -4.24
C ILE A 96 -17.96 -7.73 -3.19
N ALA A 97 -17.63 -6.43 -3.17
CA ALA A 97 -16.65 -5.86 -2.27
C ALA A 97 -17.27 -5.50 -0.92
N SER A 98 -17.57 -6.57 -0.19
CA SER A 98 -18.07 -6.54 1.17
C SER A 98 -16.95 -6.36 2.20
N ARG A 99 -17.33 -6.10 3.44
CA ARG A 99 -16.37 -5.96 4.55
C ARG A 99 -15.53 -7.23 4.76
N GLU A 100 -16.16 -8.38 4.61
CA GLU A 100 -15.52 -9.70 4.77
C GLU A 100 -14.42 -9.93 3.74
N ILE A 101 -14.59 -9.44 2.50
CA ILE A 101 -13.56 -9.51 1.48
C ILE A 101 -12.35 -8.66 1.87
N PHE A 102 -12.57 -7.42 2.30
CA PHE A 102 -11.45 -6.57 2.71
C PHE A 102 -10.74 -7.08 3.97
N GLU A 103 -11.48 -7.62 4.94
CA GLU A 103 -10.89 -8.28 6.11
C GLU A 103 -10.07 -9.51 5.72
N TRP A 104 -10.58 -10.30 4.77
CA TRP A 104 -9.85 -11.43 4.21
C TRP A 104 -8.58 -11.00 3.49
N GLU A 105 -8.60 -9.95 2.65
CA GLU A 105 -7.40 -9.41 2.00
C GLU A 105 -6.37 -8.92 3.02
N MET A 106 -6.81 -8.15 4.03
CA MET A 106 -5.95 -7.64 5.09
C MET A 106 -5.39 -8.75 6.00
N SER A 107 -6.03 -9.93 6.05
CA SER A 107 -5.49 -11.10 6.75
C SER A 107 -4.25 -11.71 6.07
N ASN A 108 -3.85 -11.16 4.92
CA ASN A 108 -2.71 -11.58 4.12
C ASN A 108 -2.83 -13.05 3.65
N PRO A 109 -3.86 -13.39 2.87
CA PRO A 109 -4.13 -14.76 2.46
C PRO A 109 -3.03 -15.27 1.52
N LYS A 110 -2.95 -16.59 1.39
CA LYS A 110 -1.89 -17.28 0.61
C LYS A 110 -1.75 -16.76 -0.82
N ILE A 111 -2.83 -16.34 -1.45
CA ILE A 111 -2.81 -15.79 -2.81
C ILE A 111 -2.08 -14.45 -2.89
N ILE A 112 -2.25 -13.56 -1.89
CA ILE A 112 -1.53 -12.29 -1.82
C ILE A 112 -0.04 -12.55 -1.58
N ILE A 113 0.29 -13.43 -0.63
CA ILE A 113 1.69 -13.81 -0.37
C ILE A 113 2.35 -14.39 -1.63
N ALA A 114 1.66 -15.27 -2.35
CA ALA A 114 2.18 -15.87 -3.57
C ALA A 114 2.40 -14.82 -4.67
N ALA A 115 1.43 -13.93 -4.89
CA ALA A 115 1.54 -12.84 -5.86
C ALA A 115 2.71 -11.91 -5.52
N GLU A 116 2.79 -11.43 -4.27
CA GLU A 116 3.88 -10.60 -3.77
C GLU A 116 5.25 -11.25 -3.98
N THR A 117 5.36 -12.56 -3.72
CA THR A 117 6.60 -13.32 -3.93
C THR A 117 7.00 -13.36 -5.40
N ILE A 118 6.04 -13.63 -6.29
CA ILE A 118 6.29 -13.67 -7.74
C ILE A 118 6.72 -12.29 -8.23
N PHE A 119 5.95 -11.25 -7.90
CA PHE A 119 6.25 -9.88 -8.34
C PHE A 119 7.59 -9.41 -7.80
N ARG A 120 7.90 -9.66 -6.52
CA ARG A 120 9.16 -9.26 -5.91
C ARG A 120 10.36 -9.87 -6.63
N PHE A 121 10.36 -11.19 -6.82
CA PHE A 121 11.50 -11.83 -7.50
C PHE A 121 11.64 -11.44 -8.97
N LEU A 122 10.53 -11.27 -9.70
CA LEU A 122 10.59 -10.81 -11.08
C LEU A 122 11.13 -9.37 -11.18
N ASP A 123 10.68 -8.49 -10.30
CA ASP A 123 11.14 -7.09 -10.21
C ASP A 123 12.64 -7.02 -9.88
N ASP A 124 13.10 -7.80 -8.89
CA ASP A 124 14.52 -7.83 -8.51
C ASP A 124 15.41 -8.35 -9.64
N ILE A 125 15.00 -9.43 -10.32
CA ILE A 125 15.75 -10.00 -11.45
C ILE A 125 15.83 -8.99 -12.60
N ALA A 126 14.72 -8.33 -12.94
CA ALA A 126 14.68 -7.35 -14.01
C ALA A 126 15.44 -6.06 -13.67
N GLY A 127 15.46 -5.67 -12.39
CA GLY A 127 16.18 -4.50 -11.89
C GLY A 127 17.68 -4.72 -11.69
N HIS A 128 18.14 -5.97 -11.64
CA HIS A 128 19.55 -6.30 -11.48
C HIS A 128 20.34 -5.95 -12.76
N LYS A 129 21.45 -5.21 -12.60
CA LYS A 129 22.38 -4.88 -13.68
C LYS A 129 23.67 -5.67 -13.56
#